data_AF-A0A399RDW3-F1
#
_entry.id   AF-A0A399RDW3-F1
#
_cell.length_a   1.000
_cell.length_b   1.000
_cell.length_c   1.000
_cell.angle_alpha   90.00
_cell.angle_beta   90.00
_cell.angle_gamma   90.00
#
_symmetry.space_group_name_H-M   'P 1'
#
loop_
_entity.id
_entity.type
_entity.pdbx_description
1 polymer ?
#
loop_
_entity_poly.entity_id
_entity_poly.type
_entity_poly.pdbx_seq_one_letter_code
_entity_poly.pdbx_strand_id
1 'polypeptide(L)'
;MTTYFNSRTPALDGIYTALFLASEKIYAELKKGAGLKFATSSNESGDDQIELDVIADEAFFNALKTDNNVRYVVSEERPGLNKISDGPYSVALDPLDGSKSALVGIPSGAIFAIFENAETDADFNGRNIVSGGFFVFGMNLEAYFADGDKVYKGLFDGTDWTVMPIEGGLPSADVLAINGQNQMVWPEWLQRHYASLLDTRGGTVKPHNMRWYASMVSDMKRMVLQGGLFAYPSANIKGYEEGKLRLVYEAIPMAFLIQAMGGASTNGEQSILEMPVEKLHQKTPVFIGEKSKIAAVEAARKAGPV
;
A
#
# COMPACT_ATOMS: atom_id res chain seq x y z
N MET A 1 -21.99 -10.41 13.42
CA MET A 1 -21.16 -9.56 12.56
C MET A 1 -21.36 -10.06 11.16
N THR A 2 -21.83 -9.20 10.26
CA THR A 2 -22.17 -9.63 8.91
C THR A 2 -21.43 -8.73 7.93
N THR A 3 -20.27 -9.18 7.47
CA THR A 3 -19.67 -8.64 6.26
C THR A 3 -20.49 -9.14 5.09
N TYR A 4 -21.36 -8.29 4.53
CA TYR A 4 -22.17 -8.63 3.35
C TYR A 4 -21.36 -8.57 2.04
N PHE A 5 -20.08 -8.91 2.09
CA PHE A 5 -19.23 -9.02 0.92
C PHE A 5 -18.94 -10.50 0.66
N ASN A 6 -19.35 -10.97 -0.51
CA ASN A 6 -18.91 -12.25 -1.05
C ASN A 6 -17.93 -11.95 -2.18
N SER A 7 -16.74 -12.51 -2.08
CA SER A 7 -15.75 -12.47 -3.13
C SER A 7 -16.28 -13.14 -4.38
N ARG A 8 -15.75 -12.70 -5.52
CA ARG A 8 -15.94 -13.39 -6.80
C ARG A 8 -15.23 -14.74 -6.82
N THR A 9 -14.30 -14.95 -5.89
CA THR A 9 -13.63 -16.21 -5.62
C THR A 9 -14.05 -16.68 -4.22
N PRO A 10 -15.06 -17.56 -4.08
CA PRO A 10 -15.62 -17.93 -2.77
C PRO A 10 -14.61 -18.44 -1.74
N ALA A 11 -13.50 -19.01 -2.19
CA ALA A 11 -12.42 -19.45 -1.30
C ALA A 11 -11.68 -18.30 -0.60
N LEU A 12 -11.91 -17.04 -1.01
CA LEU A 12 -11.39 -15.83 -0.35
C LEU A 12 -12.34 -15.27 0.72
N ASP A 13 -13.59 -15.74 0.82
CA ASP A 13 -14.59 -15.18 1.73
C ASP A 13 -14.15 -15.25 3.21
N GLY A 14 -13.54 -16.37 3.60
CA GLY A 14 -12.97 -16.55 4.94
C GLY A 14 -11.79 -15.61 5.20
N ILE A 15 -10.92 -15.41 4.20
CA ILE A 15 -9.77 -14.51 4.28
C ILE A 15 -10.24 -13.06 4.43
N TYR A 16 -11.20 -12.61 3.62
CA TYR A 16 -11.78 -11.27 3.77
C TYR A 16 -12.44 -11.09 5.14
N THR A 17 -13.21 -12.09 5.60
CA THR A 17 -13.83 -12.04 6.94
C THR A 17 -12.77 -11.85 8.03
N ALA A 18 -11.67 -12.61 7.96
CA ALA A 18 -10.56 -12.48 8.90
C ALA A 18 -9.87 -11.11 8.85
N LEU A 19 -9.61 -10.57 7.66
CA LEU A 19 -9.01 -9.24 7.47
C LEU A 19 -9.89 -8.12 8.05
N PHE A 20 -11.20 -8.17 7.76
CA PHE A 20 -12.15 -7.17 8.24
C PHE A 20 -12.27 -7.22 9.78
N LEU A 21 -12.41 -8.41 10.37
CA LEU A 21 -12.43 -8.63 11.82
C LEU A 21 -11.18 -8.07 12.51
N ALA A 22 -10.00 -8.35 11.95
CA ALA A 22 -8.75 -7.85 12.50
C ALA A 22 -8.69 -6.31 12.43
N SER A 23 -9.08 -5.72 11.30
CA SER A 23 -9.10 -4.26 11.12
C SER A 23 -10.00 -3.54 12.12
N GLU A 24 -11.16 -4.13 12.47
CA GLU A 24 -12.06 -3.59 13.49
C GLU A 24 -11.42 -3.59 14.87
N LYS A 25 -10.76 -4.70 15.24
CA LYS A 25 -10.06 -4.80 16.52
C LYS A 25 -8.96 -3.75 16.63
N ILE A 26 -8.15 -3.59 15.59
CA ILE A 26 -7.05 -2.61 15.56
C ILE A 26 -7.61 -1.20 15.67
N TYR A 27 -8.64 -0.89 14.90
CA TYR A 27 -9.27 0.42 14.93
C TYR A 27 -9.89 0.76 16.29
N ALA A 28 -10.48 -0.22 16.96
CA ALA A 28 -11.01 -0.06 18.32
C ALA A 28 -9.91 0.24 19.35
N GLU A 29 -8.73 -0.39 19.23
CA GLU A 29 -7.58 -0.10 20.10
C GLU A 29 -6.98 1.29 19.80
N LEU A 30 -6.80 1.63 18.52
CA LEU A 30 -6.34 2.96 18.11
C LEU A 30 -7.23 4.08 18.67
N LYS A 31 -8.56 3.91 18.63
CA LYS A 31 -9.52 4.90 19.18
C LYS A 31 -9.40 5.13 20.68
N LYS A 32 -8.90 4.16 21.43
CA LYS A 32 -8.62 4.29 22.87
C LYS A 32 -7.28 4.98 23.13
N GLY A 33 -6.49 5.24 22.09
CA GLY A 33 -5.09 5.65 22.20
C GLY A 33 -4.17 4.51 22.68
N ALA A 34 -4.65 3.26 22.65
CA ALA A 34 -3.83 2.12 23.03
C ALA A 34 -2.69 1.93 22.01
N GLY A 35 -1.49 1.64 22.51
CA GLY A 35 -0.33 1.37 21.67
C GLY A 35 0.32 2.58 20.98
N LEU A 36 -0.17 3.80 21.22
CA LEU A 36 0.44 5.05 20.71
C LEU A 36 1.65 5.50 21.56
N LYS A 37 2.61 4.58 21.73
CA LYS A 37 3.90 4.82 22.38
C LYS A 37 4.94 3.92 21.74
N PHE A 38 6.18 4.41 21.68
CA PHE A 38 7.31 3.64 21.18
C PHE A 38 7.44 2.33 21.96
N ALA A 39 7.55 1.22 21.23
CA ALA A 39 7.85 -0.08 21.79
C ALA A 39 9.33 -0.13 22.22
N THR A 40 9.66 -1.11 23.04
CA THR A 40 11.05 -1.34 23.49
C THR A 40 11.90 -2.09 22.45
N SER A 41 11.37 -2.38 21.27
CA SER A 41 11.96 -3.20 20.20
C SER A 41 11.89 -2.52 18.82
N SER A 42 12.77 -2.94 17.90
CA SER A 42 12.72 -2.60 16.47
C SER A 42 12.22 -3.80 15.67
N ASN A 43 11.58 -3.57 14.51
CA ASN A 43 11.12 -4.64 13.63
C ASN A 43 12.24 -5.18 12.70
N GLU A 44 11.96 -6.27 11.96
CA GLU A 44 12.89 -6.92 11.01
C GLU A 44 13.34 -5.99 9.87
N SER A 45 12.51 -5.01 9.61
CA SER A 45 12.66 -3.94 8.63
C SER A 45 13.61 -2.82 9.09
N GLY A 46 14.01 -2.83 10.37
CA GLY A 46 14.91 -1.86 11.01
C GLY A 46 14.23 -0.56 11.43
N ASP A 47 12.90 -0.50 11.46
CA ASP A 47 12.12 0.67 11.87
C ASP A 47 11.79 0.64 13.36
N ASP A 48 11.73 1.82 13.98
CA ASP A 48 11.25 1.95 15.37
C ASP A 48 9.77 1.58 15.42
N GLN A 49 9.47 0.51 16.17
CA GLN A 49 8.13 -0.03 16.33
C GLN A 49 7.39 0.75 17.43
N ILE A 50 6.08 0.96 17.28
CA ILE A 50 5.17 1.34 18.36
C ILE A 50 4.37 0.13 18.82
N GLU A 51 3.83 0.16 20.03
CA GLU A 51 3.04 -0.95 20.56
C GLU A 51 1.83 -1.32 19.69
N LEU A 52 1.27 -0.36 18.94
CA LEU A 52 0.16 -0.62 18.02
C LEU A 52 0.57 -1.51 16.83
N ASP A 53 1.83 -1.49 16.39
CA ASP A 53 2.31 -2.40 15.34
C ASP A 53 2.19 -3.86 15.79
N VAL A 54 2.58 -4.15 17.04
CA VAL A 54 2.46 -5.49 17.65
C VAL A 54 1.00 -5.92 17.76
N ILE A 55 0.13 -5.02 18.24
CA ILE A 55 -1.32 -5.29 18.35
C ILE A 55 -1.91 -5.61 16.98
N ALA A 56 -1.49 -4.89 15.94
CA ALA A 56 -1.98 -5.07 14.59
C ALA A 56 -1.50 -6.38 13.96
N ASP A 57 -0.21 -6.69 14.06
CA ASP A 57 0.35 -7.95 13.59
C ASP A 57 -0.35 -9.15 14.26
N GLU A 58 -0.50 -9.12 15.58
CA GLU A 58 -1.19 -10.18 16.31
C GLU A 58 -2.66 -10.30 15.93
N ALA A 59 -3.36 -9.19 15.70
CA ALA A 59 -4.77 -9.21 15.32
C ALA A 59 -4.97 -9.90 13.97
N PHE A 60 -4.19 -9.51 12.95
CA PHE A 60 -4.28 -10.14 11.63
C PHE A 60 -3.82 -11.58 11.65
N PHE A 61 -2.66 -11.88 12.25
CA PHE A 61 -2.13 -13.24 12.30
C PHE A 61 -3.10 -14.20 13.00
N ASN A 62 -3.68 -13.79 14.14
CA ASN A 62 -4.62 -14.63 14.87
C ASN A 62 -5.96 -14.85 14.16
N ALA A 63 -6.41 -13.89 13.34
CA ALA A 63 -7.61 -14.06 12.52
C ALA A 63 -7.33 -15.00 11.34
N LEU A 64 -6.26 -14.74 10.58
CA LEU A 64 -5.92 -15.47 9.36
C LEU A 64 -5.52 -16.92 9.62
N LYS A 65 -4.85 -17.22 10.76
CA LYS A 65 -4.44 -18.60 11.08
C LYS A 65 -5.58 -19.59 11.27
N THR A 66 -6.83 -19.11 11.30
CA THR A 66 -8.03 -19.95 11.47
C THR A 66 -8.63 -20.42 10.15
N ASP A 67 -8.20 -19.87 9.02
CA ASP A 67 -8.69 -20.22 7.68
C ASP A 67 -7.71 -21.19 6.99
N ASN A 68 -8.16 -22.42 6.74
CA ASN A 68 -7.37 -23.45 6.04
C ASN A 68 -7.17 -23.18 4.54
N ASN A 69 -7.76 -22.12 3.98
CA ASN A 69 -7.39 -21.64 2.66
C ASN A 69 -6.08 -20.83 2.67
N VAL A 70 -5.65 -20.35 3.84
CA VAL A 70 -4.40 -19.62 4.02
C VAL A 70 -3.24 -20.60 4.23
N ARG A 71 -2.25 -20.54 3.35
CA ARG A 71 -1.00 -21.29 3.36
C ARG A 71 0.05 -20.61 4.22
N TYR A 72 0.40 -19.38 3.89
CA TYR A 72 1.39 -18.59 4.60
C TYR A 72 0.82 -17.22 4.96
N VAL A 73 1.23 -16.72 6.13
CA VAL A 73 1.13 -15.31 6.47
C VAL A 73 2.54 -14.71 6.49
N VAL A 74 2.73 -13.64 5.72
CA VAL A 74 3.93 -12.80 5.69
C VAL A 74 3.54 -11.44 6.25
N SER A 75 4.41 -10.85 7.06
CA SER A 75 4.16 -9.56 7.71
C SER A 75 5.45 -8.75 7.74
N GLU A 76 5.37 -7.42 7.67
CA GLU A 76 6.50 -6.53 7.96
C GLU A 76 7.15 -6.87 9.31
N GLU A 77 6.35 -7.32 10.27
CA GLU A 77 6.75 -7.54 11.66
C GLU A 77 7.31 -8.95 11.93
N ARG A 78 7.41 -9.82 10.91
CA ARG A 78 7.81 -11.23 11.06
C ARG A 78 8.92 -11.63 10.08
N PRO A 79 9.95 -12.40 10.51
CA PRO A 79 11.16 -12.67 9.73
C PRO A 79 11.01 -13.67 8.55
N GLY A 80 9.79 -13.96 8.07
CA GLY A 80 9.63 -14.87 6.93
C GLY A 80 8.23 -15.46 6.73
N LEU A 81 8.19 -16.62 6.07
CA LEU A 81 6.99 -17.36 5.75
C LEU A 81 6.43 -18.09 6.98
N ASN A 82 5.30 -17.62 7.53
CA ASN A 82 4.65 -18.28 8.66
C ASN A 82 3.59 -19.26 8.14
N LYS A 83 3.88 -20.56 8.18
CA LYS A 83 2.97 -21.59 7.65
C LYS A 83 1.74 -21.77 8.53
N ILE A 84 0.57 -21.76 7.88
CA ILE A 84 -0.75 -22.00 8.49
C ILE A 84 -1.30 -23.36 8.06
N SER A 85 -1.37 -23.60 6.74
CA SER A 85 -1.89 -24.84 6.16
C SER A 85 -1.28 -25.11 4.78
N ASP A 86 -1.83 -26.08 4.03
CA ASP A 86 -1.51 -26.34 2.63
C ASP A 86 -2.55 -25.73 1.65
N GLY A 87 -3.37 -24.79 2.15
CA GLY A 87 -4.36 -24.05 1.35
C GLY A 87 -3.76 -23.35 0.13
N PRO A 88 -4.59 -22.86 -0.80
CA PRO A 88 -4.10 -22.31 -2.07
C PRO A 88 -3.57 -20.87 -1.98
N TYR A 89 -3.83 -20.12 -0.91
CA TYR A 89 -3.51 -18.68 -0.85
C TYR A 89 -2.47 -18.33 0.21
N SER A 90 -1.60 -17.38 -0.08
CA SER A 90 -0.70 -16.76 0.90
C SER A 90 -1.07 -15.29 1.06
N VAL A 91 -1.00 -14.78 2.30
CA VAL A 91 -1.36 -13.40 2.63
C VAL A 91 -0.11 -12.66 3.07
N ALA A 92 0.18 -11.52 2.44
CA ALA A 92 1.23 -10.61 2.88
C ALA A 92 0.62 -9.33 3.45
N LEU A 93 1.21 -8.83 4.55
CA LEU A 93 0.66 -7.74 5.34
C LEU A 93 1.71 -6.67 5.65
N ASP A 94 1.31 -5.42 5.52
CA ASP A 94 1.78 -4.35 6.40
C ASP A 94 0.67 -4.15 7.44
N PRO A 95 0.85 -4.64 8.68
CA PRO A 95 -0.21 -4.60 9.68
C PRO A 95 -0.51 -3.16 10.15
N LEU A 96 0.43 -2.23 10.03
CA LEU A 96 0.24 -0.84 10.42
C LEU A 96 1.09 0.17 9.61
N ASP A 97 0.65 0.49 8.40
CA ASP A 97 1.25 1.56 7.60
C ASP A 97 1.04 2.92 8.27
N GLY A 98 2.10 3.73 8.31
CA GLY A 98 2.04 5.07 8.89
C GLY A 98 1.99 5.06 10.43
N SER A 99 2.54 4.04 11.07
CA SER A 99 2.58 3.91 12.54
C SER A 99 3.12 5.17 13.25
N LYS A 100 4.23 5.74 12.78
CA LYS A 100 4.78 7.02 13.28
C LYS A 100 3.84 8.20 13.07
N SER A 101 3.07 8.18 11.99
CA SER A 101 2.07 9.20 11.65
C SER A 101 0.84 9.11 12.56
N ALA A 102 0.48 7.91 13.02
CA ALA A 102 -0.59 7.70 13.99
C ALA A 102 -0.34 8.44 15.33
N LEU A 103 0.93 8.52 15.78
CA LEU A 103 1.32 9.22 17.01
C LEU A 103 0.95 10.72 17.02
N VAL A 104 0.86 11.33 15.83
CA VAL A 104 0.55 12.76 15.66
C VAL A 104 -0.85 13.00 15.07
N GLY A 105 -1.69 11.96 15.04
CA GLY A 105 -3.08 12.05 14.59
C GLY A 105 -3.29 12.05 13.08
N ILE A 106 -2.26 11.72 12.29
CA ILE A 106 -2.43 11.47 10.85
C ILE A 106 -2.99 10.04 10.69
N PRO A 107 -4.01 9.83 9.84
CA PRO A 107 -4.56 8.50 9.65
C PRO A 107 -3.51 7.49 9.17
N SER A 108 -3.38 6.40 9.91
CA SER A 108 -2.64 5.19 9.55
C SER A 108 -3.61 4.15 8.96
N GLY A 109 -3.12 2.95 8.68
CA GLY A 109 -3.94 1.87 8.16
C GLY A 109 -3.20 0.55 8.13
N ALA A 110 -3.74 -0.41 7.39
CA ALA A 110 -3.10 -1.70 7.15
C ALA A 110 -3.18 -2.03 5.68
N ILE A 111 -2.17 -2.69 5.13
CA ILE A 111 -2.09 -3.09 3.73
C ILE A 111 -2.10 -4.61 3.67
N PHE A 112 -2.81 -5.16 2.69
CA PHE A 112 -2.84 -6.60 2.47
C PHE A 112 -2.73 -6.94 0.99
N ALA A 113 -2.08 -8.07 0.72
CA ALA A 113 -2.03 -8.74 -0.57
C ALA A 113 -2.36 -10.22 -0.38
N ILE A 114 -3.15 -10.78 -1.29
CA ILE A 114 -3.49 -12.20 -1.34
C ILE A 114 -2.93 -12.76 -2.64
N PHE A 115 -2.04 -13.74 -2.52
CA PHE A 115 -1.39 -14.41 -3.63
C PHE A 115 -1.88 -15.84 -3.74
N GLU A 116 -2.18 -16.30 -4.95
CA GLU A 116 -2.49 -17.70 -5.23
C GLU A 116 -1.19 -18.48 -5.52
N ASN A 117 -1.06 -19.67 -4.96
CA ASN A 117 0.06 -20.60 -5.17
C ASN A 117 1.45 -20.01 -4.81
N ALA A 118 1.54 -19.07 -3.88
CA ALA A 118 2.82 -18.54 -3.43
C ALA A 118 3.46 -19.40 -2.33
N GLU A 119 4.58 -20.05 -2.63
CA GLU A 119 5.27 -21.01 -1.74
C GLU A 119 6.64 -20.54 -1.26
N THR A 120 7.31 -19.77 -2.10
CA THR A 120 8.65 -19.22 -1.87
C THR A 120 8.61 -17.71 -2.02
N ASP A 121 9.63 -17.01 -1.51
CA ASP A 121 9.77 -15.55 -1.63
C ASP A 121 9.50 -15.05 -3.06
N ALA A 122 10.04 -15.75 -4.06
CA ALA A 122 9.90 -15.39 -5.48
C ALA A 122 8.46 -15.44 -5.99
N ASP A 123 7.58 -16.19 -5.35
CA ASP A 123 6.19 -16.34 -5.76
C ASP A 123 5.29 -15.20 -5.26
N PHE A 124 5.76 -14.33 -4.35
CA PHE A 124 5.02 -13.16 -3.84
C PHE A 124 5.07 -11.97 -4.82
N ASN A 125 4.96 -12.24 -6.11
CA ASN A 125 5.10 -11.27 -7.20
C ASN A 125 3.73 -10.90 -7.83
N GLY A 126 3.73 -9.86 -8.68
CA GLY A 126 2.51 -9.33 -9.29
C GLY A 126 1.78 -10.26 -10.26
N ARG A 127 2.35 -11.41 -10.66
CA ARG A 127 1.65 -12.41 -11.47
C ARG A 127 0.76 -13.33 -10.65
N ASN A 128 1.07 -13.49 -9.36
CA ASN A 128 0.37 -14.40 -8.46
C ASN A 128 -0.63 -13.68 -7.54
N ILE A 129 -0.60 -12.35 -7.49
CA ILE A 129 -1.59 -11.59 -6.71
C ILE A 129 -2.98 -11.71 -7.34
N VAL A 130 -3.97 -12.08 -6.51
CA VAL A 130 -5.38 -12.22 -6.90
C VAL A 130 -6.28 -11.18 -6.24
N SER A 131 -5.82 -10.61 -5.11
CA SER A 131 -6.48 -9.51 -4.43
C SER A 131 -5.45 -8.66 -3.70
N GLY A 132 -5.67 -7.36 -3.62
CA GLY A 132 -4.82 -6.43 -2.90
C GLY A 132 -5.55 -5.15 -2.53
N GLY A 133 -5.19 -4.57 -1.39
CA GLY A 133 -5.85 -3.37 -0.90
C GLY A 133 -5.36 -2.94 0.46
N PHE A 134 -6.11 -2.05 1.08
CA PHE A 134 -5.76 -1.47 2.35
C PHE A 134 -6.99 -1.05 3.16
N PHE A 135 -6.79 -0.97 4.47
CA PHE A 135 -7.69 -0.34 5.43
C PHE A 135 -7.17 1.04 5.77
N VAL A 136 -8.08 1.97 6.10
CA VAL A 136 -7.73 3.31 6.58
C VAL A 136 -8.36 3.50 7.95
N PHE A 137 -7.51 3.74 8.94
CA PHE A 137 -7.87 4.00 10.33
C PHE A 137 -8.00 5.51 10.54
N GLY A 138 -9.00 6.12 9.88
CA GLY A 138 -9.25 7.55 9.94
C GLY A 138 -10.40 7.93 10.88
N MET A 139 -11.07 9.04 10.55
CA MET A 139 -12.33 9.43 11.19
C MET A 139 -13.36 8.30 11.15
N ASN A 140 -13.36 7.54 10.05
CA ASN A 140 -14.09 6.29 9.88
C ASN A 140 -13.08 5.17 9.62
N LEU A 141 -13.49 3.93 9.89
CA LEU A 141 -12.80 2.74 9.40
C LEU A 141 -13.33 2.42 8.00
N GLU A 142 -12.42 2.44 7.03
CA GLU A 142 -12.71 2.21 5.63
C GLU A 142 -11.77 1.15 5.06
N ALA A 143 -12.21 0.47 3.99
CA ALA A 143 -11.39 -0.45 3.22
C ALA A 143 -11.44 -0.06 1.74
N TYR A 144 -10.34 -0.23 1.01
CA TYR A 144 -10.23 -0.01 -0.42
C TYR A 144 -9.41 -1.15 -1.03
N PHE A 145 -10.02 -1.97 -1.88
CA PHE A 145 -9.36 -3.18 -2.34
C PHE A 145 -9.88 -3.65 -3.69
N ALA A 146 -9.04 -4.42 -4.39
CA ALA A 146 -9.39 -5.12 -5.62
C ALA A 146 -9.56 -6.62 -5.33
N ASP A 147 -10.63 -7.21 -5.86
CA ASP A 147 -10.90 -8.65 -5.94
C ASP A 147 -10.94 -9.03 -7.44
N GLY A 148 -9.82 -9.58 -7.93
CA GLY A 148 -9.54 -9.68 -9.36
C GLY A 148 -9.56 -8.31 -10.04
N ASP A 149 -10.38 -8.14 -11.07
CA ASP A 149 -10.52 -6.90 -11.84
C ASP A 149 -11.58 -5.92 -11.30
N LYS A 150 -12.17 -6.19 -10.12
CA LYS A 150 -13.21 -5.34 -9.52
C LYS A 150 -12.71 -4.68 -8.26
N VAL A 151 -13.08 -3.42 -8.08
CA VAL A 151 -12.61 -2.59 -6.97
C VAL A 151 -13.78 -2.24 -6.07
N TYR A 152 -13.53 -2.25 -4.76
CA TYR A 152 -14.54 -2.06 -3.73
C TYR A 152 -14.09 -1.06 -2.68
N LYS A 153 -15.09 -0.39 -2.09
CA LYS A 153 -14.97 0.43 -0.89
C LYS A 153 -15.79 -0.21 0.22
N GLY A 154 -15.15 -0.50 1.36
CA GLY A 154 -15.80 -0.83 2.62
C GLY A 154 -15.94 0.40 3.51
N LEU A 155 -17.06 0.53 4.20
CA LEU A 155 -17.27 1.49 5.28
C LEU A 155 -17.86 0.77 6.50
N PHE A 156 -17.21 0.91 7.64
CA PHE A 156 -17.66 0.36 8.91
C PHE A 156 -18.44 1.41 9.71
N ASP A 157 -19.63 1.06 10.18
CA ASP A 157 -20.51 1.96 10.94
C ASP A 157 -20.34 1.84 12.47
N GLY A 158 -19.47 0.93 12.93
CA GLY A 158 -19.29 0.57 14.34
C GLY A 158 -19.85 -0.81 14.69
N THR A 159 -20.67 -1.39 13.82
CA THR A 159 -21.29 -2.72 14.00
C THR A 159 -21.11 -3.61 12.78
N ASP A 160 -21.41 -3.08 11.59
CA ASP A 160 -21.39 -3.85 10.33
C ASP A 160 -20.65 -3.08 9.23
N TRP A 161 -20.25 -3.84 8.20
CA TRP A 161 -19.61 -3.31 7.01
C TRP A 161 -20.59 -3.16 5.86
N THR A 162 -20.61 -1.97 5.26
CA THR A 162 -21.18 -1.74 3.94
C THR A 162 -20.07 -1.76 2.90
N VAL A 163 -20.09 -2.75 2.00
CA VAL A 163 -19.11 -2.87 0.92
C VAL A 163 -19.80 -2.58 -0.42
N MET A 164 -19.23 -1.64 -1.17
CA MET A 164 -19.79 -1.13 -2.42
C MET A 164 -18.75 -1.16 -3.53
N PRO A 165 -19.12 -1.46 -4.79
CA PRO A 165 -18.20 -1.34 -5.90
C PRO A 165 -17.78 0.12 -6.12
N ILE A 166 -16.54 0.33 -6.56
CA ILE A 166 -16.07 1.62 -7.09
C ILE A 166 -16.20 1.58 -8.61
N GLU A 167 -17.06 2.43 -9.16
CA GLU A 167 -17.30 2.55 -10.59
C GLU A 167 -16.51 3.73 -11.19
N GLY A 168 -16.27 3.69 -12.52
CA GLY A 168 -15.72 4.84 -13.26
C GLY A 168 -14.18 4.88 -13.36
N GLY A 169 -13.46 3.92 -12.77
CA GLY A 169 -12.00 3.84 -12.84
C GLY A 169 -11.29 4.91 -12.00
N LEU A 170 -9.98 5.06 -12.22
CA LEU A 170 -9.14 6.01 -11.50
C LEU A 170 -9.47 7.44 -11.94
N PRO A 171 -9.83 8.35 -11.02
CA PRO A 171 -10.01 9.76 -11.35
C PRO A 171 -8.72 10.39 -11.88
N SER A 172 -8.85 11.52 -12.57
CA SER A 172 -7.70 12.29 -13.07
C SER A 172 -7.56 13.61 -12.32
N ALA A 173 -6.35 13.93 -11.86
CA ALA A 173 -6.05 15.22 -11.25
C ALA A 173 -4.57 15.59 -11.37
N ASP A 174 -4.29 16.89 -11.43
CA ASP A 174 -2.93 17.42 -11.35
C ASP A 174 -2.49 17.50 -9.88
N VAL A 175 -2.40 16.36 -9.21
CA VAL A 175 -1.96 16.22 -7.82
C VAL A 175 -0.76 15.29 -7.75
N LEU A 176 0.24 15.68 -6.96
CA LEU A 176 1.44 14.91 -6.68
C LEU A 176 1.62 14.70 -5.18
N ALA A 177 1.65 13.44 -4.75
CA ALA A 177 2.19 13.03 -3.46
C ALA A 177 3.63 12.62 -3.58
N ILE A 178 4.51 13.41 -2.98
CA ILE A 178 5.93 13.09 -2.83
C ILE A 178 6.50 13.85 -1.62
N ASN A 179 7.47 13.24 -0.96
CA ASN A 179 8.19 13.87 0.14
C ASN A 179 9.24 14.87 -0.40
N GLY A 180 8.84 16.14 -0.53
CA GLY A 180 9.70 17.20 -1.07
C GLY A 180 11.01 17.45 -0.31
N GLN A 181 11.17 16.95 0.93
CA GLN A 181 12.41 17.11 1.69
C GLN A 181 13.63 16.52 0.98
N ASN A 182 13.41 15.47 0.17
CA ASN A 182 14.46 14.74 -0.52
C ASN A 182 14.82 15.37 -1.89
N GLN A 183 14.22 16.51 -2.25
CA GLN A 183 14.36 17.08 -3.59
C GLN A 183 15.82 17.29 -4.02
N MET A 184 16.65 17.80 -3.11
CA MET A 184 18.05 18.11 -3.40
C MET A 184 18.93 16.87 -3.60
N VAL A 185 18.45 15.70 -3.17
CA VAL A 185 19.19 14.44 -3.21
C VAL A 185 18.56 13.43 -4.16
N TRP A 186 17.49 13.76 -4.87
CA TRP A 186 16.99 12.91 -5.94
C TRP A 186 17.98 12.81 -7.10
N PRO A 187 17.91 11.75 -7.91
CA PRO A 187 18.54 11.73 -9.22
C PRO A 187 18.12 12.95 -10.05
N GLU A 188 19.05 13.51 -10.83
CA GLU A 188 18.80 14.79 -11.55
C GLU A 188 17.60 14.75 -12.50
N TRP A 189 17.36 13.61 -13.15
CA TRP A 189 16.21 13.43 -14.03
C TRP A 189 14.90 13.66 -13.28
N LEU A 190 14.82 13.19 -12.02
CA LEU A 190 13.65 13.34 -11.18
C LEU A 190 13.52 14.76 -10.67
N GLN A 191 14.63 15.42 -10.31
CA GLN A 191 14.63 16.85 -9.97
C GLN A 191 14.06 17.69 -11.11
N ARG A 192 14.50 17.45 -12.35
CA ARG A 192 13.99 18.15 -13.55
C ARG A 192 12.52 17.85 -13.82
N HIS A 193 12.14 16.57 -13.79
CA HIS A 193 10.76 16.17 -13.99
C HIS A 193 9.83 16.83 -12.97
N TYR A 194 10.19 16.75 -11.68
CA TYR A 194 9.41 17.36 -10.61
C TYR A 194 9.32 18.89 -10.73
N ALA A 195 10.43 19.56 -11.02
CA ALA A 195 10.44 21.00 -11.26
C ALA A 195 9.48 21.37 -12.41
N SER A 196 9.43 20.57 -13.48
CA SER A 196 8.54 20.82 -14.63
C SER A 196 7.05 20.73 -14.27
N LEU A 197 6.66 19.94 -13.27
CA LEU A 197 5.27 19.82 -12.81
C LEU A 197 4.80 21.05 -12.02
N LEU A 198 5.75 21.81 -11.48
CA LEU A 198 5.51 23.00 -10.66
C LEU A 198 5.80 24.30 -11.40
N ASP A 199 6.48 24.23 -12.55
CA ASP A 199 6.93 25.39 -13.29
C ASP A 199 5.76 26.11 -13.99
N THR A 200 5.47 27.31 -13.51
CA THR A 200 4.43 28.19 -14.07
C THR A 200 5.02 29.35 -14.86
N ARG A 201 6.36 29.43 -14.98
CA ARG A 201 7.03 30.48 -15.74
C ARG A 201 6.58 30.38 -17.19
N GLY A 202 6.13 31.49 -17.77
CA GLY A 202 5.52 31.50 -19.12
C GLY A 202 3.98 31.43 -19.13
N GLY A 203 3.32 31.32 -17.97
CA GLY A 203 1.96 31.83 -17.75
C GLY A 203 0.79 30.98 -18.26
N THR A 204 0.98 29.71 -18.60
CA THR A 204 -0.06 28.92 -19.28
C THR A 204 -0.41 27.57 -18.65
N VAL A 205 0.36 27.08 -17.67
CA VAL A 205 0.13 25.76 -17.04
C VAL A 205 -0.20 25.94 -15.56
N LYS A 206 -1.33 25.37 -15.12
CA LYS A 206 -1.64 25.27 -13.69
C LYS A 206 -0.65 24.29 -13.05
N PRO A 207 0.04 24.66 -11.96
CA PRO A 207 1.00 23.75 -11.35
C PRO A 207 0.27 22.57 -10.72
N HIS A 208 0.95 21.42 -10.68
CA HIS A 208 0.45 20.28 -9.91
C HIS A 208 0.38 20.67 -8.43
N ASN A 209 -0.74 20.36 -7.80
CA ASN A 209 -0.92 20.57 -6.37
C ASN A 209 -0.17 19.49 -5.59
N MET A 210 0.56 19.88 -4.56
CA MET A 210 1.33 18.93 -3.74
C MET A 210 0.53 18.53 -2.49
N ARG A 211 0.45 17.23 -2.22
CA ARG A 211 -0.20 16.68 -1.03
C ARG A 211 0.63 15.52 -0.51
N TRP A 212 1.10 15.57 0.72
CA TRP A 212 1.90 14.51 1.32
C TRP A 212 1.40 14.26 2.73
N TYR A 213 0.73 13.13 2.95
CA TYR A 213 0.23 12.77 4.28
C TYR A 213 1.32 12.10 5.14
N ALA A 214 2.39 11.59 4.53
CA ALA A 214 3.39 10.76 5.21
C ALA A 214 2.81 9.45 5.80
N SER A 215 1.75 8.94 5.16
CA SER A 215 1.24 7.58 5.33
C SER A 215 0.80 7.10 3.95
N MET A 216 1.29 5.94 3.52
CA MET A 216 1.00 5.43 2.19
C MET A 216 -0.51 5.21 2.03
N VAL A 217 -1.18 4.60 3.01
CA VAL A 217 -2.64 4.36 2.95
C VAL A 217 -3.45 5.65 2.84
N SER A 218 -3.01 6.73 3.49
CA SER A 218 -3.67 8.03 3.43
C SER A 218 -3.51 8.67 2.05
N ASP A 219 -2.29 8.65 1.51
CA ASP A 219 -2.02 9.16 0.17
C ASP A 219 -2.71 8.30 -0.92
N MET A 220 -2.83 6.98 -0.71
CA MET A 220 -3.52 6.05 -1.60
C MET A 220 -5.04 6.18 -1.53
N LYS A 221 -5.62 6.45 -0.36
CA LYS A 221 -7.04 6.84 -0.27
C LYS A 221 -7.32 8.08 -1.09
N ARG A 222 -6.45 9.10 -1.00
CA ARG A 222 -6.57 10.29 -1.84
C ARG A 222 -6.46 9.93 -3.32
N MET A 223 -5.50 9.09 -3.70
CA MET A 223 -5.33 8.59 -5.08
C MET A 223 -6.62 7.94 -5.61
N VAL A 224 -7.21 7.01 -4.87
CA VAL A 224 -8.44 6.31 -5.27
C VAL A 224 -9.60 7.28 -5.47
N LEU A 225 -9.72 8.31 -4.63
CA LEU A 225 -10.84 9.25 -4.67
C LEU A 225 -10.65 10.44 -5.61
N GLN A 226 -9.41 10.84 -5.89
CA GLN A 226 -9.10 12.11 -6.56
C GLN A 226 -8.12 11.97 -7.71
N GLY A 227 -7.41 10.85 -7.85
CA GLY A 227 -6.40 10.66 -8.89
C GLY A 227 -5.05 11.31 -8.59
N GLY A 228 -4.26 11.47 -9.65
CA GLY A 228 -2.93 12.06 -9.63
C GLY A 228 -1.79 11.05 -9.64
N LEU A 229 -0.70 11.42 -8.98
CA LEU A 229 0.54 10.64 -8.85
C LEU A 229 0.93 10.52 -7.38
N PHE A 230 1.29 9.32 -6.95
CA PHE A 230 2.00 9.03 -5.71
C PHE A 230 3.42 8.59 -6.06
N ALA A 231 4.40 9.14 -5.37
CA ALA A 231 5.80 8.88 -5.61
C ALA A 231 6.57 8.75 -4.29
N TYR A 232 7.28 7.63 -4.16
CA TYR A 232 8.30 7.37 -3.15
C TYR A 232 9.56 6.89 -3.88
N PRO A 233 10.34 7.81 -4.46
CA PRO A 233 11.50 7.47 -5.29
C PRO A 233 12.69 6.98 -4.45
N SER A 234 13.72 6.47 -5.12
CA SER A 234 15.06 6.43 -4.53
C SER A 234 15.64 7.83 -4.36
N ALA A 235 16.67 7.93 -3.52
CA ALA A 235 17.45 9.14 -3.35
C ALA A 235 18.94 8.81 -3.25
N ASN A 236 19.79 9.75 -3.65
CA ASN A 236 21.25 9.67 -3.58
C ASN A 236 21.74 9.96 -2.15
N ILE A 237 21.18 9.26 -1.17
CA ILE A 237 21.58 9.25 0.23
C ILE A 237 21.59 7.82 0.74
N LYS A 238 22.48 7.57 1.70
CA LYS A 238 22.66 6.24 2.29
C LYS A 238 21.34 5.69 2.85
N GLY A 239 20.95 4.50 2.41
CA GLY A 239 19.77 3.77 2.84
C GLY A 239 18.49 4.07 2.04
N TYR A 240 18.57 4.90 1.00
CA TYR A 240 17.44 5.24 0.12
C TYR A 240 17.72 4.91 -1.35
N GLU A 241 18.85 4.29 -1.66
CA GLU A 241 19.27 3.96 -3.03
C GLU A 241 18.26 3.05 -3.73
N GLU A 242 17.64 2.14 -2.99
CA GLU A 242 16.61 1.20 -3.44
C GLU A 242 15.19 1.66 -3.08
N GLY A 243 15.01 2.93 -2.70
CA GLY A 243 13.75 3.42 -2.12
C GLY A 243 13.58 2.96 -0.67
N LYS A 244 12.36 3.10 -0.15
CA LYS A 244 12.05 2.85 1.27
C LYS A 244 10.88 1.88 1.48
N LEU A 245 9.88 1.91 0.59
CA LEU A 245 8.71 1.02 0.66
C LEU A 245 9.09 -0.38 0.21
N ARG A 246 8.47 -1.41 0.79
CA ARG A 246 8.70 -2.82 0.48
C ARG A 246 7.85 -3.27 -0.69
N LEU A 247 8.44 -4.10 -1.53
CA LEU A 247 7.81 -4.54 -2.76
C LEU A 247 6.55 -5.39 -2.50
N VAL A 248 6.66 -6.38 -1.61
CA VAL A 248 5.65 -7.44 -1.45
C VAL A 248 4.36 -6.96 -0.79
N TYR A 249 4.47 -6.25 0.33
CA TYR A 249 3.32 -5.92 1.18
C TYR A 249 2.95 -4.43 1.20
N GLU A 250 3.71 -3.57 0.50
CA GLU A 250 3.34 -2.15 0.30
C GLU A 250 3.12 -1.84 -1.20
N ALA A 251 4.11 -2.10 -2.05
CA ALA A 251 4.06 -1.65 -3.45
C ALA A 251 3.14 -2.47 -4.36
N ILE A 252 3.28 -3.81 -4.37
CA ILE A 252 2.47 -4.71 -5.20
C ILE A 252 0.95 -4.58 -4.91
N PRO A 253 0.45 -4.64 -3.66
CA PRO A 253 -0.98 -4.52 -3.41
C PRO A 253 -1.57 -3.20 -3.90
N MET A 254 -0.83 -2.10 -3.72
CA MET A 254 -1.25 -0.77 -4.17
C MET A 254 -1.22 -0.64 -5.69
N ALA A 255 -0.19 -1.20 -6.34
CA ALA A 255 -0.10 -1.26 -7.78
C ALA A 255 -1.24 -2.09 -8.40
N PHE A 256 -1.58 -3.24 -7.80
CA PHE A 256 -2.65 -4.12 -8.24
C PHE A 256 -4.01 -3.41 -8.17
N LEU A 257 -4.32 -2.79 -7.03
CA LEU A 257 -5.54 -2.00 -6.84
C LEU A 257 -5.66 -0.88 -7.90
N ILE A 258 -4.59 -0.10 -8.10
CA ILE A 258 -4.63 1.02 -9.04
C ILE A 258 -4.68 0.53 -10.50
N GLN A 259 -4.07 -0.61 -10.83
CA GLN A 259 -4.23 -1.24 -12.14
C GLN A 259 -5.68 -1.67 -12.40
N ALA A 260 -6.36 -2.25 -11.41
CA ALA A 260 -7.78 -2.61 -11.50
C ALA A 260 -8.69 -1.38 -11.70
N MET A 261 -8.27 -0.22 -11.22
CA MET A 261 -8.91 1.08 -11.51
C MET A 261 -8.51 1.67 -12.88
N GLY A 262 -7.64 1.02 -13.65
CA GLY A 262 -7.18 1.48 -14.96
C GLY A 262 -5.97 2.41 -14.94
N GLY A 263 -5.33 2.59 -13.78
CA GLY A 263 -4.06 3.29 -13.62
C GLY A 263 -2.85 2.43 -13.99
N ALA A 264 -1.68 2.87 -13.55
CA ALA A 264 -0.40 2.16 -13.73
C ALA A 264 0.55 2.41 -12.55
N SER A 265 1.65 1.67 -12.56
CA SER A 265 2.71 1.75 -11.57
C SER A 265 4.07 1.48 -12.20
N THR A 266 5.14 2.07 -11.67
CA THR A 266 6.51 1.81 -12.11
C THR A 266 7.49 1.98 -10.94
N ASN A 267 8.62 1.27 -10.94
CA ASN A 267 9.77 1.61 -10.11
C ASN A 267 10.69 2.67 -10.79
N GLY A 268 10.21 3.19 -11.92
CA GLY A 268 10.87 4.10 -12.83
C GLY A 268 11.53 3.40 -14.02
N GLU A 269 11.80 2.09 -13.95
CA GLU A 269 12.35 1.30 -15.06
C GLU A 269 11.33 0.34 -15.66
N GLN A 270 10.56 -0.32 -14.81
CA GLN A 270 9.57 -1.32 -15.17
C GLN A 270 8.35 -1.27 -14.25
N SER A 271 7.27 -1.92 -14.66
CA SER A 271 6.05 -2.03 -13.86
C SER A 271 6.33 -2.72 -12.52
N ILE A 272 5.76 -2.19 -11.42
CA ILE A 272 5.85 -2.82 -10.09
C ILE A 272 5.29 -4.25 -10.11
N LEU A 273 4.23 -4.49 -10.89
CA LEU A 273 3.60 -5.81 -11.01
C LEU A 273 4.42 -6.81 -11.86
N GLU A 274 5.43 -6.34 -12.58
CA GLU A 274 6.35 -7.17 -13.37
C GLU A 274 7.69 -7.41 -12.66
N MET A 275 7.91 -6.77 -11.50
CA MET A 275 9.15 -6.89 -10.78
C MET A 275 9.37 -8.30 -10.22
N PRO A 276 10.59 -8.85 -10.32
CA PRO A 276 10.94 -10.06 -9.61
C PRO A 276 11.04 -9.79 -8.10
N VAL A 277 10.64 -10.79 -7.31
CA VAL A 277 10.87 -10.81 -5.87
C VAL A 277 12.05 -11.74 -5.59
N GLU A 278 13.11 -11.18 -5.03
CA GLU A 278 14.29 -11.89 -4.54
C GLU A 278 14.17 -12.20 -3.04
N LYS A 279 13.54 -11.29 -2.27
CA LYS A 279 13.37 -11.39 -0.81
C LYS A 279 12.06 -10.73 -0.39
N LEU A 280 11.38 -11.30 0.60
CA LEU A 280 10.09 -10.76 1.12
C LEU A 280 10.16 -9.28 1.52
N HIS A 281 11.24 -8.86 2.19
CA HIS A 281 11.40 -7.51 2.73
C HIS A 281 12.18 -6.56 1.81
N GLN A 282 12.36 -6.90 0.53
CA GLN A 282 13.10 -6.03 -0.39
C GLN A 282 12.39 -4.69 -0.60
N LYS A 283 13.18 -3.63 -0.71
CA LYS A 283 12.69 -2.27 -0.96
C LYS A 283 12.62 -1.98 -2.45
N THR A 284 11.80 -1.01 -2.82
CA THR A 284 11.75 -0.52 -4.20
C THR A 284 11.36 0.96 -4.26
N PRO A 285 11.84 1.72 -5.26
CA PRO A 285 11.22 2.99 -5.63
C PRO A 285 9.80 2.75 -6.12
N VAL A 286 8.86 3.61 -5.74
CA VAL A 286 7.44 3.44 -6.07
C VAL A 286 6.90 4.69 -6.75
N PHE A 287 6.30 4.52 -7.92
CA PHE A 287 5.45 5.52 -8.56
C PHE A 287 4.14 4.85 -8.96
N ILE A 288 3.01 5.37 -8.50
CA ILE A 288 1.68 4.79 -8.74
C ILE A 288 0.69 5.91 -9.06
N GLY A 289 -0.14 5.72 -10.07
CA GLY A 289 -1.20 6.69 -10.40
C GLY A 289 -1.71 6.58 -11.83
N GLU A 290 -2.08 7.72 -12.40
CA GLU A 290 -2.59 7.82 -13.76
C GLU A 290 -1.58 7.33 -14.80
N LYS A 291 -2.04 6.56 -15.80
CA LYS A 291 -1.20 6.03 -16.89
C LYS A 291 -0.35 7.09 -17.58
N SER A 292 -0.94 8.25 -17.87
CA SER A 292 -0.23 9.36 -18.51
C SER A 292 0.90 9.92 -17.65
N LYS A 293 0.70 10.01 -16.32
CA LYS A 293 1.70 10.48 -15.36
C LYS A 293 2.82 9.46 -15.18
N ILE A 294 2.49 8.17 -15.13
CA ILE A 294 3.48 7.09 -15.08
C ILE A 294 4.34 7.06 -16.35
N ALA A 295 3.72 7.18 -17.53
CA ALA A 295 4.46 7.26 -18.79
C ALA A 295 5.40 8.48 -18.83
N ALA A 296 4.99 9.62 -18.26
CA ALA A 296 5.83 10.80 -18.15
C ALA A 296 7.04 10.58 -17.21
N VAL A 297 6.86 9.87 -16.09
CA VAL A 297 7.96 9.47 -15.19
C VAL A 297 8.97 8.59 -15.92
N GLU A 298 8.51 7.55 -16.62
CA GLU A 298 9.37 6.64 -17.37
C GLU A 298 10.12 7.34 -18.51
N ALA A 299 9.44 8.23 -19.23
CA ALA A 299 10.06 9.05 -20.27
C ALA A 299 11.14 9.98 -19.69
N ALA A 300 10.88 10.60 -18.54
CA ALA A 300 11.86 11.45 -17.86
C ALA A 300 13.09 10.66 -17.41
N ARG A 301 12.92 9.45 -16.88
CA ARG A 301 14.07 8.59 -16.51
C ARG A 301 14.89 8.19 -17.74
N LYS A 302 14.23 7.78 -18.83
CA LYS A 302 14.88 7.39 -20.10
C LYS A 302 15.68 8.52 -20.74
N ALA A 303 15.23 9.77 -20.59
CA ALA A 303 15.94 10.93 -21.12
C ALA A 303 17.32 11.13 -20.48
N GLY A 304 17.58 10.55 -19.30
CA GLY A 304 18.89 10.60 -18.63
C GLY A 304 19.30 12.03 -18.20
N PRO A 305 20.52 12.22 -17.68
CA PRO A 305 21.11 13.54 -17.49
C PRO A 305 21.31 14.26 -18.83
N VAL A 306 21.17 15.59 -18.82
CA VAL A 306 21.54 16.47 -19.95
C VAL A 306 23.00 16.89 -19.78
#